data_AF-A0A5S9M5D5-F1
#
_entry.id   AF-A0A5S9M5D5-F1
#
_cell.length_a   1.000
_cell.length_b   1.000
_cell.length_c   1.000
_cell.angle_alpha   90.00
_cell.angle_beta   90.00
_cell.angle_gamma   90.00
#
_symmetry.space_group_name_H-M   'P 1'
#
loop_
_entity.id
_entity.type
_entity.pdbx_description
1 polymer ?
#
loop_
_entity_poly.entity_id
_entity_poly.type
_entity_poly.pdbx_seq_one_letter_code
_entity_poly.pdbx_strand_id
1 'polypeptide(L)'
;MAPAYKRWDDQLFNQYIEQFGLPLNKAIKTFSKGMQMKASLAIALSHHAELIIMDEPTAGLDPVFRRELLSTLQELMIDGNRTIFFSRRM
;
A
#
# COMPACT_ATOMS: atom_id res chain seq x y z
N MET A 1 -3.65 -5.96 -15.25
CA MET A 1 -4.37 -5.26 -14.17
C MET A 1 -5.12 -4.03 -14.67
N ALA A 2 -4.62 -3.32 -15.69
CA ALA A 2 -5.30 -2.21 -16.36
C ALA A 2 -6.81 -2.39 -16.68
N PRO A 3 -7.34 -3.59 -17.08
CA PRO A 3 -8.77 -3.73 -17.38
C PRO A 3 -9.68 -3.65 -16.14
N ALA A 4 -9.13 -3.86 -14.94
CA ALA A 4 -9.90 -3.92 -13.70
C ALA A 4 -10.17 -2.53 -13.09
N TYR A 5 -9.39 -1.51 -13.47
CA TYR A 5 -9.48 -0.16 -12.90
C TYR A 5 -9.55 0.88 -14.02
N LYS A 6 -10.59 1.73 -13.99
CA LYS A 6 -10.82 2.75 -15.03
C LYS A 6 -9.72 3.81 -15.11
N ARG A 7 -8.99 4.05 -14.02
CA ARG A 7 -7.97 5.10 -13.89
C ARG A 7 -6.61 4.50 -13.50
N TRP A 8 -6.26 3.35 -14.06
CA TRP A 8 -4.95 2.75 -13.79
C TRP A 8 -3.81 3.63 -14.34
N ASP A 9 -2.80 3.85 -13.52
CA ASP A 9 -1.60 4.60 -13.84
C ASP A 9 -0.36 3.72 -13.62
N ASP A 10 0.23 3.24 -14.72
CA ASP A 10 1.45 2.40 -14.70
C ASP A 10 2.68 3.16 -14.19
N GLN A 11 2.76 4.47 -14.43
CA GLN A 11 3.89 5.27 -13.95
C GLN A 11 3.85 5.36 -12.43
N LEU A 12 2.67 5.65 -11.88
CA LEU A 12 2.45 5.71 -10.44
C LEU A 12 2.66 4.33 -9.78
N PHE A 13 2.24 3.26 -10.44
CA PHE A 13 2.51 1.89 -9.98
C PHE A 13 4.01 1.62 -9.87
N ASN A 14 4.78 1.90 -10.91
CA ASN A 14 6.22 1.69 -10.88
C ASN A 14 6.91 2.55 -9.81
N GLN A 15 6.47 3.79 -9.61
CA GLN A 15 6.96 4.65 -8.52
C GLN A 15 6.76 4.01 -7.15
N TYR A 16 5.55 3.49 -6.85
CA TYR A 16 5.29 2.84 -5.57
C TYR A 16 6.00 1.50 -5.42
N ILE A 17 6.17 0.74 -6.50
CA ILE A 17 6.96 -0.49 -6.48
C ILE A 17 8.42 -0.20 -6.07
N GLU A 18 9.02 0.83 -6.65
CA GLU A 18 10.38 1.27 -6.30
C GLU A 18 10.43 1.82 -4.86
N GLN A 19 9.54 2.74 -4.50
CA GLN A 19 9.47 3.34 -3.17
C GLN A 19 9.31 2.28 -2.06
N PHE A 20 8.50 1.24 -2.31
CA PHE A 20 8.25 0.18 -1.34
C PHE A 20 9.28 -0.94 -1.36
N GLY A 21 10.19 -0.94 -2.34
CA GLY A 21 11.22 -1.98 -2.52
C GLY A 21 10.63 -3.35 -2.87
N LEU A 22 9.57 -3.38 -3.68
CA LEU A 22 8.86 -4.62 -4.01
C LEU A 22 9.50 -5.34 -5.22
N PRO A 23 9.88 -6.62 -5.09
CA PRO A 23 10.46 -7.38 -6.19
C PRO A 23 9.39 -7.81 -7.20
N LEU A 24 9.46 -7.31 -8.43
CA LEU A 24 8.55 -7.71 -9.53
C LEU A 24 8.83 -9.12 -10.08
N ASN A 25 9.99 -9.69 -9.77
CA ASN A 25 10.40 -11.03 -10.21
C ASN A 25 10.04 -12.15 -9.23
N LYS A 26 9.28 -11.85 -8.18
CA LYS A 26 8.83 -12.84 -7.18
C LYS A 26 7.31 -12.90 -7.15
N ALA A 27 6.77 -14.11 -6.98
CA ALA A 27 5.34 -14.29 -6.84
C ALA A 27 4.83 -13.67 -5.51
N ILE A 28 3.72 -12.94 -5.55
CA ILE A 28 3.13 -12.29 -4.36
C ILE A 28 2.90 -13.27 -3.19
N LYS A 29 2.58 -14.54 -3.47
CA LYS A 29 2.40 -15.57 -2.42
C LYS A 29 3.65 -15.81 -1.56
N THR A 30 4.84 -15.42 -2.02
CA THR A 30 6.11 -15.56 -1.28
C THR A 30 6.49 -14.30 -0.52
N PHE A 31 5.70 -13.22 -0.64
CA PHE A 31 5.94 -11.97 0.06
C PHE A 31 5.66 -12.14 1.56
N SER A 32 6.43 -11.45 2.40
CA SER A 32 6.07 -11.28 3.81
C SER A 32 4.73 -10.55 3.93
N LYS A 33 4.07 -10.64 5.09
CA LYS A 33 2.82 -9.89 5.33
C LYS A 33 2.97 -8.39 5.05
N GLY A 34 4.11 -7.81 5.43
CA GLY A 34 4.40 -6.41 5.15
C GLY A 34 4.53 -6.12 3.67
N MET A 35 5.26 -6.94 2.93
CA MET A 35 5.38 -6.81 1.48
C MET A 35 4.02 -6.97 0.77
N GLN A 36 3.15 -7.88 1.24
CA GLN A 36 1.80 -8.01 0.71
C GLN A 36 0.98 -6.73 0.96
N MET A 37 1.06 -6.15 2.17
CA MET A 37 0.41 -4.88 2.49
C MET A 37 0.88 -3.73 1.59
N LYS A 38 2.20 -3.60 1.40
CA LYS A 38 2.79 -2.62 0.46
C LYS A 38 2.31 -2.84 -0.97
N ALA A 39 2.23 -4.09 -1.42
CA ALA A 39 1.73 -4.39 -2.76
C ALA A 39 0.25 -4.00 -2.92
N SER A 40 -0.59 -4.26 -1.90
CA SER A 40 -1.98 -3.82 -1.87
C SER A 40 -2.10 -2.29 -1.90
N LEU A 41 -1.27 -1.57 -1.14
CA LEU A 41 -1.21 -0.11 -1.18
C LEU A 41 -0.77 0.41 -2.55
N ALA A 42 0.28 -0.15 -3.15
CA ALA A 42 0.74 0.25 -4.48
C ALA A 42 -0.40 0.12 -5.48
N ILE A 43 -1.10 -1.02 -5.51
CA ILE A 43 -2.26 -1.24 -6.38
C ILE A 43 -3.37 -0.21 -6.10
N ALA A 44 -3.68 0.05 -4.83
CA ALA A 44 -4.72 1.01 -4.43
C ALA A 44 -4.42 2.43 -4.93
N LEU A 45 -3.20 2.88 -4.69
CA LEU A 45 -2.78 4.23 -5.01
C LEU A 45 -2.61 4.44 -6.52
N SER A 46 -2.22 3.39 -7.25
CA SER A 46 -2.02 3.40 -8.71
C SER A 46 -3.31 3.51 -9.52
N HIS A 47 -4.47 3.42 -8.88
CA HIS A 47 -5.74 3.73 -9.53
C HIS A 47 -6.42 4.98 -8.94
N HIS A 48 -5.63 5.85 -8.30
CA HIS A 48 -6.07 7.09 -7.66
C HIS A 48 -7.19 6.87 -6.64
N ALA A 49 -7.05 5.85 -5.78
CA ALA A 49 -7.98 5.66 -4.67
C ALA A 49 -7.97 6.90 -3.76
N GLU A 50 -9.13 7.56 -3.66
CA GLU A 50 -9.39 8.70 -2.76
C GLU A 50 -9.78 8.24 -1.35
N LEU A 51 -10.24 7.00 -1.20
CA LEU A 51 -10.60 6.37 0.06
C LEU A 51 -9.95 4.99 0.18
N ILE A 52 -9.18 4.77 1.24
CA ILE A 52 -8.57 3.49 1.58
C ILE A 52 -9.08 3.05 2.95
N ILE A 53 -9.70 1.88 3.02
CA ILE A 53 -10.17 1.25 4.26
C ILE A 53 -9.35 -0.01 4.49
N MET A 54 -8.75 -0.14 5.66
CA MET A 54 -7.93 -1.31 6.03
C MET A 54 -8.40 -1.88 7.37
N ASP A 55 -8.67 -3.18 7.40
CA ASP A 55 -8.92 -3.88 8.66
C ASP A 55 -7.61 -4.43 9.21
N GLU A 56 -7.20 -3.97 10.39
CA GLU A 56 -6.02 -4.44 11.11
C GLU A 56 -4.72 -4.47 10.28
N PRO A 57 -4.36 -3.39 9.54
CA PRO A 57 -3.25 -3.44 8.59
C PRO A 57 -1.88 -3.64 9.24
N THR A 58 -1.80 -3.57 10.56
CA THR A 58 -0.55 -3.76 11.32
C THR A 58 -0.44 -5.12 12.00
N ALA A 59 -1.45 -5.99 11.85
CA ALA A 59 -1.54 -7.27 12.54
C ALA A 59 -0.51 -8.28 12.01
N GLY A 60 0.30 -8.83 12.92
CA GLY A 60 1.37 -9.77 12.57
C GLY A 60 2.53 -9.15 11.81
N LEU A 61 2.64 -7.82 11.79
CA LEU A 61 3.85 -7.10 11.37
C LEU A 61 4.77 -6.89 12.56
N ASP A 62 6.07 -6.99 12.31
CA ASP A 62 7.08 -6.64 13.31
C ASP A 62 7.04 -5.12 13.62
N PRO A 63 7.60 -4.69 14.75
CA PRO A 63 7.56 -3.29 15.15
C PRO A 63 8.23 -2.31 14.18
N VAL A 64 9.24 -2.76 13.42
CA VAL A 64 9.94 -1.89 12.44
C VAL A 64 9.01 -1.64 11.26
N PHE A 65 8.47 -2.71 10.68
CA PHE A 65 7.58 -2.59 9.53
C PHE A 65 6.28 -1.85 9.89
N ARG A 66 5.76 -2.02 11.10
CA ARG A 66 4.59 -1.24 11.57
C ARG A 66 4.86 0.27 11.52
N ARG A 67 6.02 0.72 11.98
CA ARG A 67 6.38 2.14 11.96
C ARG A 67 6.53 2.63 10.52
N GLU A 68 7.20 1.85 9.68
CA GLU A 68 7.37 2.16 8.26
C GLU A 68 6.01 2.35 7.56
N LEU A 69 5.08 1.41 7.76
CA LEU A 69 3.73 1.51 7.22
C LEU A 69 3.02 2.79 7.68
N LEU A 70 3.03 3.08 8.98
CA LEU A 70 2.38 4.29 9.50
C LEU A 70 3.00 5.57 8.94
N SER A 71 4.33 5.61 8.77
CA SER A 71 5.01 6.74 8.12
C SER A 71 4.57 6.89 6.67
N THR A 72 4.52 5.81 5.89
CA THR A 72 4.01 5.85 4.51
C THR A 72 2.57 6.35 4.46
N LEU A 73 1.68 5.89 5.35
CA LEU A 73 0.30 6.38 5.38
C LEU A 73 0.23 7.88 5.71
N GLN A 74 1.08 8.38 6.61
CA GLN A 74 1.15 9.81 6.93
C GLN A 74 1.62 10.62 5.71
N GLU A 75 2.67 10.17 5.01
CA GLU A 75 3.17 10.82 3.79
C GLU A 75 2.10 10.91 2.71
N LEU A 76 1.32 9.84 2.52
CA LEU A 76 0.24 9.79 1.53
C LEU A 76 -0.92 10.75 1.82
N MET A 77 -1.07 11.22 3.06
CA MET A 77 -2.14 12.14 3.45
C MET A 77 -1.73 13.62 3.35
N ILE A 78 -0.45 13.93 3.09
CA ILE A 78 0.06 15.31 3.06
C ILE A 78 -0.63 16.15 1.96
N ASP A 79 -1.00 15.54 0.83
CA ASP A 79 -1.63 16.23 -0.29
C ASP A 79 -3.11 16.61 -0.06
N GLY A 80 -3.74 16.09 1.01
CA GLY A 80 -5.13 16.35 1.38
C GLY A 80 -6.18 15.72 0.46
N ASN A 81 -5.79 14.95 -0.56
CA ASN A 81 -6.71 14.39 -1.55
C ASN A 81 -7.19 12.98 -1.21
N ARG A 82 -6.72 12.42 -0.09
CA ARG A 82 -6.94 11.02 0.27
C ARG A 82 -7.40 10.88 1.71
N THR A 83 -8.37 9.99 1.92
CA THR A 83 -8.85 9.58 3.24
C THR A 83 -8.43 8.14 3.50
N ILE A 84 -7.78 7.91 4.65
CA ILE A 84 -7.34 6.57 5.07
C ILE A 84 -7.98 6.24 6.40
N PHE A 85 -8.75 5.15 6.45
CA PHE A 85 -9.35 4.61 7.67
C PHE A 85 -8.76 3.24 7.99
N PHE A 86 -8.35 3.02 9.25
CA PHE A 86 -7.91 1.71 9.69
C PHE A 86 -8.22 1.40 11.15
N SER A 87 -8.43 0.12 11.43
CA SER A 87 -8.60 -0.44 12.79
C SER A 87 -7.27 -0.97 13.35
N ARG A 88 -7.17 -1.04 14.68
CA ARG A 88 -6.08 -1.72 15.37
C ARG A 88 -6.60 -2.42 16.63
N ARG A 89 -6.28 -3.71 16.81
CA ARG A 89 -6.48 -4.43 18.07
C ARG A 89 -5.38 -3.99 19.04
N MET A 90 -5.81 -3.52 20.21
CA MET A 90 -4.93 -3.29 21.36
C MET A 90 -4.39 -4.62 21.88
#